data_AF-A0A7L2P888-F1
#
_entry.id   AF-A0A7L2P888-F1
#
_cell.length_a   1.000
_cell.length_b   1.000
_cell.length_c   1.000
_cell.angle_alpha   90.00
_cell.angle_beta   90.00
_cell.angle_gamma   90.00
#
_symmetry.space_group_name_H-M   'P 1'
#
loop_
_entity.id
_entity.type
_entity.pdbx_description
1 polymer ?
#
loop_
_entity_poly.entity_id
_entity_poly.type
_entity_poly.pdbx_seq_one_letter_code
_entity_poly.pdbx_strand_id
1 'polypeptide(L)'
;TGGLFACPLTPELSDCWRVPIDEGADPERESKENQWLGVSVKSQGPGGKIVDLSERDELDGGEWKFCQGRPQGHERFGTCQQGLAAAFSPDRRYVLLGAPGTYNWKGFWWLRGCPYCPHPLQCPRVPSGFSVDSGAGLTRRQQLSFVTGAPRANHTGAVVILRQDSANRLVP
;
A
#
# COMPACT_ATOMS: atom_id res chain seq x y z
N THR A 1 11.65 -6.85 -12.97
CA THR A 1 11.41 -8.30 -13.07
C THR A 1 10.62 -8.78 -11.86
N GLY A 2 9.59 -9.58 -12.11
CA GLY A 2 8.62 -10.09 -11.13
C GLY A 2 7.34 -10.52 -11.86
N GLY A 3 6.42 -11.17 -11.16
CA GLY A 3 5.17 -11.64 -11.77
C GLY A 3 4.20 -12.20 -10.74
N LEU A 4 2.91 -11.96 -10.97
CA LEU A 4 1.83 -12.61 -10.25
C LEU A 4 1.42 -13.88 -11.00
N PHE A 5 1.27 -14.97 -10.27
CA PHE A 5 0.78 -16.24 -10.80
C PHE A 5 -0.47 -16.64 -10.04
N ALA A 6 -1.46 -17.12 -10.78
CA ALA A 6 -2.66 -17.73 -10.22
C ALA A 6 -2.58 -19.23 -10.44
N CYS A 7 -2.79 -19.99 -9.37
CA CYS A 7 -2.69 -21.45 -9.37
C CYS A 7 -3.98 -22.04 -8.80
N PRO A 8 -4.59 -23.02 -9.47
CA PRO A 8 -5.59 -23.88 -8.86
C PRO A 8 -5.02 -24.61 -7.64
N LEU A 9 -5.89 -24.95 -6.67
CA LEU A 9 -5.49 -25.78 -5.52
C LEU A 9 -5.55 -27.26 -5.90
N THR A 10 -4.66 -27.68 -6.81
CA THR A 10 -4.54 -29.07 -7.24
C THR A 10 -3.12 -29.61 -6.99
N PRO A 11 -2.90 -30.93 -7.08
CA PRO A 11 -1.54 -31.50 -7.02
C PRO A 11 -0.69 -31.24 -8.27
N GLU A 12 -1.28 -30.72 -9.34
CA GLU A 12 -0.57 -30.43 -10.59
C GLU A 12 0.32 -29.20 -10.39
N LEU A 13 1.60 -29.29 -10.77
CA LEU A 13 2.55 -28.19 -10.57
C LEU A 13 2.65 -27.25 -11.79
N SER A 14 2.07 -27.68 -12.92
CA SER A 14 2.12 -26.96 -14.20
C SER A 14 0.87 -26.15 -14.52
N ASP A 15 -0.15 -26.18 -13.67
CA ASP A 15 -1.46 -25.54 -13.90
C ASP A 15 -1.53 -24.06 -13.47
N CYS A 16 -0.44 -23.50 -12.95
CA CYS A 16 -0.32 -22.08 -12.67
C CYS A 16 -0.18 -21.26 -13.96
N TRP A 17 -0.96 -20.19 -14.11
CA TRP A 17 -0.79 -19.23 -15.19
C TRP A 17 -0.31 -17.87 -14.67
N ARG A 18 0.52 -17.19 -15.46
CA ARG A 18 0.92 -15.81 -15.18
C ARG A 18 -0.29 -14.91 -15.39
N VAL A 19 -0.61 -14.11 -14.38
CA VAL A 19 -1.65 -13.08 -14.49
C VAL A 19 -1.05 -11.94 -15.34
N PRO A 20 -1.70 -11.55 -16.46
CA PRO A 20 -1.24 -10.43 -17.27
C PRO A 20 -1.50 -9.14 -16.50
N ILE A 21 -0.43 -8.52 -15.99
CA ILE A 21 -0.49 -7.27 -15.25
C ILE A 21 0.45 -6.28 -15.92
N ASP A 22 -0.11 -5.16 -16.37
CA ASP A 22 0.61 -4.01 -16.91
C ASP A 22 1.66 -4.41 -17.97
N GLU A 23 1.19 -4.85 -19.14
CA GLU A 23 2.04 -5.42 -20.21
C GLU A 23 2.78 -4.38 -21.07
N GLY A 24 2.48 -3.07 -20.93
CA GLY A 24 3.11 -2.00 -21.70
C GLY A 24 4.01 -1.10 -20.84
N ALA A 25 5.17 -0.68 -21.34
CA ALA A 25 6.02 0.30 -20.66
C ALA A 25 6.49 1.36 -21.66
N ASP A 26 6.53 2.62 -21.23
CA ASP A 26 7.21 3.69 -21.95
C ASP A 26 8.62 3.85 -21.36
N PRO A 27 9.68 3.37 -22.05
CA PRO A 27 11.04 3.35 -21.50
C PRO A 27 11.60 4.74 -21.20
N GLU A 28 11.06 5.78 -21.83
CA GLU A 28 11.45 7.18 -21.59
C GLU A 28 10.88 7.71 -20.26
N ARG A 29 9.86 7.04 -19.71
CA ARG A 29 9.13 7.50 -18.51
C ARG A 29 9.24 6.54 -17.34
N GLU A 30 9.39 5.24 -17.58
CA GLU A 30 9.49 4.23 -16.54
C GLU A 30 10.38 3.05 -16.94
N SER A 31 11.03 2.42 -15.95
CA SER A 31 11.77 1.16 -16.13
C SER A 31 11.15 0.06 -15.28
N LYS A 32 10.76 -1.06 -15.90
CA LYS A 32 10.20 -2.25 -15.25
C LYS A 32 11.25 -3.25 -14.75
N GLU A 33 12.52 -2.99 -15.04
CA GLU A 33 13.63 -3.81 -14.57
C GLU A 33 13.77 -3.69 -13.05
N ASN A 34 14.02 -4.81 -12.37
CA ASN A 34 14.24 -4.83 -10.92
C ASN A 34 13.22 -4.02 -10.09
N GLN A 35 11.94 -4.00 -10.50
CA GLN A 35 10.85 -3.37 -9.73
C GLN A 35 10.28 -4.23 -8.59
N TRP A 36 10.60 -5.54 -8.56
CA TRP A 36 10.12 -6.47 -7.54
C TRP A 36 8.59 -6.63 -7.51
N LEU A 37 7.97 -6.78 -8.68
CA LEU A 37 6.54 -7.09 -8.78
C LEU A 37 6.21 -8.38 -8.00
N GLY A 38 5.17 -8.33 -7.17
CA GLY A 38 4.77 -9.42 -6.28
C GLY A 38 5.44 -9.39 -4.88
N VAL A 39 6.26 -8.39 -4.56
CA VAL A 39 6.86 -8.24 -3.21
C VAL A 39 5.81 -8.13 -2.10
N SER A 40 4.64 -7.58 -2.41
CA SER A 40 3.49 -7.54 -1.51
C SER A 40 2.24 -7.94 -2.27
N VAL A 41 1.58 -9.01 -1.84
CA VAL A 41 0.29 -9.46 -2.38
C VAL A 41 -0.73 -9.50 -1.24
N LYS A 42 -1.91 -8.96 -1.49
CA LYS A 42 -3.05 -8.99 -0.57
C LYS A 42 -4.34 -9.24 -1.32
N SER A 43 -5.24 -9.99 -0.68
CA SER A 43 -6.58 -10.29 -1.17
C SER A 43 -7.63 -9.75 -0.19
N GLN A 44 -8.73 -9.19 -0.70
CA GLN A 44 -9.91 -8.82 0.09
C GLN A 44 -10.77 -10.04 0.50
N GLY A 45 -10.39 -11.24 0.10
CA GLY A 45 -11.14 -12.47 0.31
C GLY A 45 -12.23 -12.71 -0.75
N PRO A 46 -13.16 -13.64 -0.49
CA PRO A 46 -14.15 -14.08 -1.49
C PRO A 46 -14.98 -12.94 -2.08
N GLY A 47 -15.07 -12.91 -3.42
CA GLY A 47 -15.76 -11.89 -4.20
C GLY A 47 -15.13 -10.49 -4.12
N GLY A 48 -13.94 -10.38 -3.55
CA GLY A 48 -13.19 -9.13 -3.43
C GLY A 48 -12.08 -8.99 -4.47
N LYS A 49 -11.28 -7.93 -4.33
CA LYS A 49 -10.16 -7.60 -5.21
C LYS A 49 -8.83 -8.13 -4.68
N ILE A 50 -7.85 -8.26 -5.58
CA ILE A 50 -6.44 -8.46 -5.26
C ILE A 50 -5.74 -7.13 -5.56
N VAL A 51 -4.90 -6.64 -4.64
CA VAL A 51 -4.07 -5.46 -4.90
C VAL A 51 -2.69 -5.90 -5.33
N ASP A 52 -2.30 -5.43 -6.51
CA ASP A 52 -0.95 -5.41 -7.04
C ASP A 52 -0.64 -4.01 -7.59
N LEU A 53 0.57 -3.52 -7.41
CA LEU A 53 0.92 -2.09 -7.51
C LEU A 53 1.24 -1.62 -8.92
N SER A 54 1.22 -2.52 -9.89
CA SER A 54 1.46 -2.22 -11.29
C SER A 54 0.19 -1.94 -12.10
N GLU A 55 -1.00 -2.33 -11.64
CA GLU A 55 -2.23 -2.23 -12.44
C GLU A 55 -2.77 -0.79 -12.52
N ARG A 56 -3.22 -0.39 -13.72
CA ARG A 56 -4.08 0.78 -13.96
C ARG A 56 -5.50 0.29 -14.25
N ASP A 57 -6.33 0.17 -13.22
CA ASP A 57 -7.77 0.01 -13.41
C ASP A 57 -8.48 1.37 -13.30
N GLU A 58 -9.08 1.82 -14.41
CA GLU A 58 -9.89 3.04 -14.46
C GLU A 58 -11.18 2.90 -13.63
N LEU A 59 -11.72 1.69 -13.51
CA LEU A 59 -12.85 1.35 -12.61
C LEU A 59 -12.48 1.45 -11.12
N ASP A 60 -11.19 1.57 -10.82
CA ASP A 60 -10.65 1.80 -9.49
C ASP A 60 -10.16 3.24 -9.26
N GLY A 61 -10.39 4.18 -10.20
CA GLY A 61 -10.09 5.60 -9.98
C GLY A 61 -8.63 6.01 -10.23
N GLY A 62 -7.87 5.21 -10.99
CA GLY A 62 -6.74 5.68 -11.80
C GLY A 62 -5.43 6.13 -11.11
N GLU A 63 -5.39 6.39 -9.80
CA GLU A 63 -4.15 6.76 -9.08
C GLU A 63 -3.73 5.71 -8.04
N TRP A 64 -3.02 4.67 -8.50
CA TRP A 64 -2.31 3.71 -7.64
C TRP A 64 -0.84 4.09 -7.41
N LYS A 65 -0.30 4.97 -8.26
CA LYS A 65 1.09 5.43 -8.25
C LYS A 65 1.23 6.74 -7.46
N PHE A 66 0.89 6.77 -6.16
CA PHE A 66 0.85 8.02 -5.37
C PHE A 66 2.21 8.73 -5.19
N CYS A 67 3.33 8.02 -5.43
CA CYS A 67 4.67 8.63 -5.46
C CYS A 67 4.99 9.28 -6.81
N GLN A 68 4.31 8.89 -7.88
CA GLN A 68 4.54 9.43 -9.22
C GLN A 68 4.14 10.91 -9.28
N GLY A 69 4.93 11.73 -9.98
CA GLY A 69 4.69 13.17 -10.10
C GLY A 69 4.97 13.98 -8.82
N ARG A 70 5.51 13.35 -7.76
CA ARG A 70 5.91 14.05 -6.53
C ARG A 70 7.34 14.60 -6.64
N PRO A 71 7.73 15.57 -5.79
CA PRO A 71 9.09 16.08 -5.76
C PRO A 71 10.11 14.94 -5.59
N GLN A 72 11.12 14.96 -6.45
CA GLN A 72 12.21 13.99 -6.45
C GLN A 72 13.20 14.29 -5.32
N GLY A 73 14.23 13.44 -5.18
CA GLY A 73 15.22 13.52 -4.11
C GLY A 73 14.87 12.62 -2.92
N HIS A 74 15.91 12.16 -2.21
CA HIS A 74 15.78 11.31 -1.02
C HIS A 74 14.98 11.98 0.11
N GLU A 75 15.01 13.31 0.19
CA GLU A 75 14.31 14.15 1.17
C GLU A 75 12.81 14.29 0.90
N ARG A 76 12.35 13.76 -0.24
CA ARG A 76 10.95 13.72 -0.68
C ARG A 76 10.58 12.32 -1.13
N PHE A 77 10.23 12.13 -2.42
CA PHE A 77 9.66 10.88 -2.94
C PHE A 77 10.62 10.14 -3.90
N GLY A 78 11.85 10.62 -4.10
CA GLY A 78 12.81 10.00 -5.04
C GLY A 78 13.12 8.53 -4.74
N THR A 79 13.03 8.12 -3.48
CA THR A 79 13.26 6.75 -3.00
C THR A 79 12.00 6.10 -2.43
N CYS A 80 10.81 6.53 -2.87
CA CYS A 80 9.52 6.23 -2.22
C CYS A 80 9.31 4.76 -1.82
N GLN A 81 9.58 3.83 -2.73
CA GLN A 81 9.34 2.38 -2.56
C GLN A 81 7.88 2.08 -2.17
N GLN A 82 6.91 2.67 -2.89
CA GLN A 82 5.49 2.43 -2.62
C GLN A 82 5.10 0.97 -2.74
N GLY A 83 4.25 0.56 -1.80
CA GLY A 83 3.64 -0.73 -1.71
C GLY A 83 4.62 -1.88 -1.41
N LEU A 84 5.76 -1.55 -0.81
CA LEU A 84 6.55 -2.54 -0.05
C LEU A 84 5.66 -3.28 0.97
N ALA A 85 4.67 -2.59 1.53
CA ALA A 85 3.61 -3.17 2.32
C ALA A 85 2.23 -2.75 1.80
N ALA A 86 1.28 -3.69 1.80
CA ALA A 86 -0.11 -3.45 1.45
C ALA A 86 -1.06 -4.12 2.45
N ALA A 87 -2.26 -3.56 2.62
CA ALA A 87 -3.36 -4.18 3.37
C ALA A 87 -4.72 -3.67 2.89
N PHE A 88 -5.77 -4.43 3.16
CA PHE A 88 -7.16 -4.02 2.94
C PHE A 88 -7.89 -3.87 4.26
N SER A 89 -8.81 -2.91 4.32
CA SER A 89 -9.73 -2.82 5.44
C SER A 89 -10.74 -3.98 5.47
N PRO A 90 -11.14 -4.46 6.65
CA PRO A 90 -12.17 -5.50 6.78
C PRO A 90 -13.51 -5.15 6.12
N ASP A 91 -13.84 -3.85 6.02
CA ASP A 91 -15.03 -3.35 5.34
C ASP A 91 -14.86 -3.21 3.81
N ARG A 92 -13.70 -3.61 3.27
CA ARG A 92 -13.34 -3.61 1.83
C ARG A 92 -13.34 -2.22 1.17
N ARG A 93 -13.47 -1.14 1.95
CA ARG A 93 -13.53 0.23 1.42
C ARG A 93 -12.17 0.87 1.19
N TYR A 94 -11.16 0.44 1.93
CA TYR A 94 -9.86 1.08 1.95
C TYR A 94 -8.72 0.14 1.56
N VAL A 95 -7.72 0.72 0.91
CA VAL A 95 -6.43 0.07 0.64
C VAL A 95 -5.35 0.88 1.31
N LEU A 96 -4.47 0.20 2.04
CA LEU A 96 -3.32 0.79 2.71
C LEU A 96 -2.07 0.42 1.95
N LEU A 97 -1.24 1.39 1.64
CA LEU A 97 0.06 1.18 1.00
C LEU A 97 1.16 1.86 1.83
N GLY A 98 2.25 1.14 2.09
CA GLY A 98 3.44 1.66 2.74
C GLY A 98 4.53 2.09 1.76
N ALA A 99 5.24 3.17 2.05
CA ALA A 99 6.34 3.73 1.26
C ALA A 99 7.48 4.19 2.18
N PRO A 100 8.29 3.25 2.69
CA PRO A 100 9.26 3.53 3.75
C PRO A 100 10.45 4.40 3.32
N GLY A 101 10.72 4.52 2.01
CA GLY A 101 11.88 5.28 1.55
C GLY A 101 11.61 6.77 1.32
N THR A 102 10.40 7.26 1.59
CA THR A 102 10.11 8.70 1.54
C THR A 102 10.78 9.46 2.69
N TYR A 103 11.01 10.76 2.47
CA TYR A 103 11.45 11.71 3.49
C TYR A 103 12.71 11.26 4.27
N ASN A 104 13.80 10.94 3.56
CA ASN A 104 15.04 10.40 4.12
C ASN A 104 14.80 9.12 4.93
N TRP A 105 14.07 8.17 4.35
CA TRP A 105 13.73 6.88 4.98
C TRP A 105 12.97 7.01 6.31
N LYS A 106 12.28 8.14 6.53
CA LYS A 106 11.29 8.23 7.60
C LYS A 106 10.07 7.39 7.24
N GLY A 107 9.71 7.38 5.97
CA GLY A 107 8.58 6.60 5.48
C GLY A 107 7.26 7.36 5.52
N PHE A 108 6.35 6.87 4.71
CA PHE A 108 5.00 7.38 4.51
C PHE A 108 4.07 6.19 4.29
N TRP A 109 2.79 6.36 4.60
CA TRP A 109 1.76 5.39 4.26
C TRP A 109 0.55 6.14 3.71
N TRP A 110 -0.17 5.50 2.80
CA TRP A 110 -1.26 6.09 2.05
C TRP A 110 -2.52 5.24 2.16
N LEU A 111 -3.66 5.90 2.35
CA LEU A 111 -4.97 5.27 2.47
C LEU A 111 -5.83 5.66 1.25
N ARG A 112 -6.06 4.69 0.37
CA ARG A 112 -6.99 4.80 -0.75
C ARG A 112 -8.43 4.69 -0.26
N GLY A 113 -9.35 5.45 -0.85
CA GLY A 113 -10.77 5.40 -0.52
C GLY A 113 -11.19 6.30 0.65
N CYS A 114 -10.26 7.05 1.25
CA CYS A 114 -10.58 8.10 2.22
C CYS A 114 -10.93 9.41 1.48
N PRO A 115 -12.20 9.84 1.43
CA PRO A 115 -12.60 11.06 0.71
C PRO A 115 -12.04 12.34 1.34
N TYR A 116 -11.66 12.28 2.62
CA TYR A 116 -11.10 13.40 3.39
C TYR A 116 -9.58 13.35 3.51
N CYS A 117 -8.92 12.36 2.88
CA CYS A 117 -7.46 12.24 2.83
C CYS A 117 -6.90 12.51 1.41
N PRO A 118 -7.34 13.54 0.66
CA PRO A 118 -6.78 13.81 -0.67
C PRO A 118 -5.33 14.32 -0.61
N HIS A 119 -4.87 14.77 0.56
CA HIS A 119 -3.51 15.28 0.76
C HIS A 119 -2.71 14.38 1.71
N PRO A 120 -1.54 13.87 1.27
CA PRO A 120 -0.57 13.15 2.11
C PRO A 120 -0.24 13.84 3.45
N LEU A 121 -0.42 15.16 3.53
CA LEU A 121 -0.04 16.00 4.66
C LEU A 121 -1.03 15.97 5.83
N GLN A 122 -2.21 15.38 5.67
CA GLN A 122 -3.25 15.31 6.70
C GLN A 122 -3.21 14.02 7.55
N CYS A 123 -2.44 13.02 7.13
CA CYS A 123 -2.13 11.87 7.97
C CYS A 123 -1.02 12.25 8.98
N PRO A 124 -1.04 11.72 10.21
CA PRO A 124 0.02 11.98 11.16
C PRO A 124 1.38 11.64 10.56
N ARG A 125 2.28 12.64 10.56
CA ARG A 125 3.66 12.55 10.02
C ARG A 125 4.58 11.74 10.93
N VAL A 126 4.10 10.60 11.41
CA VAL A 126 4.92 9.64 12.12
C VAL A 126 5.70 8.83 11.08
N PRO A 127 7.04 8.76 11.18
CA PRO A 127 7.85 7.90 10.32
C PRO A 127 7.28 6.48 10.35
N SER A 128 6.75 5.97 9.24
CA SER A 128 5.99 4.72 9.19
C SER A 128 5.81 4.22 7.76
N GLY A 129 5.18 3.06 7.58
CA GLY A 129 4.90 2.48 6.25
C GLY A 129 5.85 1.34 5.86
N PHE A 130 6.67 0.83 6.78
CA PHE A 130 7.46 -0.39 6.51
C PHE A 130 6.59 -1.65 6.52
N SER A 131 5.60 -1.69 7.41
CA SER A 131 4.51 -2.66 7.42
C SER A 131 3.19 -1.92 7.63
N VAL A 132 2.10 -2.49 7.12
CA VAL A 132 0.75 -1.96 7.28
C VAL A 132 -0.24 -3.09 7.56
N ASP A 133 -1.27 -2.79 8.35
CA ASP A 133 -2.40 -3.68 8.59
C ASP A 133 -3.65 -2.86 8.96
N SER A 134 -4.81 -3.49 9.03
CA SER A 134 -6.02 -2.85 9.52
C SER A 134 -6.99 -3.84 10.14
N GLY A 135 -7.76 -3.39 11.12
CA GLY A 135 -8.66 -4.24 11.86
C GLY A 135 -9.74 -3.46 12.59
N ALA A 136 -10.90 -4.08 12.77
CA ALA A 136 -11.94 -3.55 13.63
C ALA A 136 -11.70 -4.00 15.07
N GLY A 137 -11.97 -3.14 16.05
CA GLY A 137 -11.90 -3.54 17.46
C GLY A 137 -10.51 -3.44 18.10
N LEU A 138 -9.48 -2.95 17.39
CA LEU A 138 -8.11 -2.90 17.89
C LEU A 138 -7.93 -1.92 19.07
N THR A 139 -8.59 -0.76 19.01
CA THR A 139 -8.52 0.27 20.08
C THR A 139 -9.88 0.54 20.72
N ARG A 140 -10.98 0.39 19.96
CA ARG A 140 -12.35 0.48 20.46
C ARG A 140 -13.23 -0.54 19.74
N ARG A 141 -14.18 -1.15 20.46
CA ARG A 141 -15.14 -2.12 19.90
C ARG A 141 -15.82 -1.53 18.66
N GLN A 142 -15.89 -2.33 17.59
CA GLN A 142 -16.57 -2.00 16.33
C GLN A 142 -16.02 -0.76 15.58
N GLN A 143 -14.89 -0.20 15.99
CA GLN A 143 -14.23 0.89 15.27
C GLN A 143 -13.10 0.33 14.39
N LEU A 144 -13.04 0.80 13.14
CA LEU A 144 -11.94 0.49 12.24
C LEU A 144 -10.68 1.26 12.68
N SER A 145 -9.58 0.53 12.76
CA SER A 145 -8.25 1.06 12.99
C SER A 145 -7.27 0.59 11.93
N PHE A 146 -6.28 1.42 11.66
CA PHE A 146 -5.19 1.21 10.74
C PHE A 146 -3.89 1.14 11.54
N VAL A 147 -2.99 0.24 11.16
CA VAL A 147 -1.76 -0.03 11.87
C VAL A 147 -0.60 0.14 10.92
N THR A 148 0.48 0.77 11.37
CA THR A 148 1.70 0.85 10.58
C THR A 148 2.96 0.75 11.43
N GLY A 149 3.94 0.02 10.91
CA GLY A 149 5.23 -0.21 11.56
C GLY A 149 6.27 0.83 11.19
N ALA A 150 7.06 1.21 12.20
CA ALA A 150 8.13 2.18 12.15
C ALA A 150 9.41 1.60 12.80
N PRO A 151 10.06 0.59 12.19
CA PRO A 151 11.09 -0.21 12.86
C PRO A 151 12.34 0.59 13.26
N ARG A 152 12.61 1.72 12.61
CA ARG A 152 13.76 2.60 12.93
C ARG A 152 13.41 3.75 13.87
N ALA A 153 12.16 3.88 14.29
CA ALA A 153 11.75 4.96 15.19
C ALA A 153 12.48 4.84 16.54
N ASN A 154 13.10 5.93 16.99
CA ASN A 154 13.81 6.01 18.26
C ASN A 154 14.86 4.89 18.50
N HIS A 155 15.43 4.32 17.43
CA HIS A 155 16.36 3.17 17.49
C HIS A 155 15.82 1.89 18.15
N THR A 156 14.54 1.87 18.53
CA THR A 156 13.86 0.73 19.19
C THR A 156 12.74 0.16 18.33
N GLY A 157 12.24 0.97 17.39
CA GLY A 157 11.02 0.71 16.66
C GLY A 157 9.78 1.28 17.35
N ALA A 158 8.74 1.51 16.57
CA ALA A 158 7.42 1.90 17.03
C ALA A 158 6.33 1.26 16.15
N VAL A 159 5.13 1.16 16.70
CA VAL A 159 3.91 0.81 15.98
C VAL A 159 2.92 1.94 16.19
N VAL A 160 2.34 2.42 15.10
CA VAL A 160 1.34 3.49 15.12
C VAL A 160 0.00 2.86 14.80
N ILE A 161 -0.97 3.10 15.67
CA ILE A 161 -2.37 2.73 15.44
C ILE A 161 -3.17 4.01 15.25
N LEU A 162 -3.98 4.06 14.21
CA LEU A 162 -4.81 5.20 13.87
C LEU A 162 -6.25 4.74 13.75
N ARG A 163 -7.14 5.35 14.52
CA ARG A 163 -8.58 5.10 14.46
C ARG A 163 -9.25 6.16 13.60
N GLN A 164 -10.34 5.79 12.95
CA GLN A 164 -11.19 6.74 12.25
C GLN A 164 -12.21 7.35 13.21
N ASP A 165 -12.16 8.65 13.46
CA ASP A 165 -13.15 9.34 14.32
C ASP A 165 -14.53 9.48 13.64
N SER A 166 -15.50 10.04 14.38
CA SER A 166 -16.87 10.26 13.86
C SER A 166 -16.95 11.25 12.69
N ALA A 167 -15.92 12.05 12.47
CA ALA A 167 -15.77 12.95 11.33
C ALA A 167 -14.93 12.33 10.20
N ASN A 168 -14.74 11.01 10.22
CA ASN A 168 -13.91 10.25 9.28
C ASN A 168 -12.44 10.66 9.22
N ARG A 169 -11.91 11.30 10.27
CA ARG A 169 -10.50 11.70 10.36
C ARG A 169 -9.69 10.60 11.03
N LEU A 170 -8.45 10.44 10.58
CA LEU A 170 -7.49 9.52 11.20
C LEU A 170 -6.85 10.20 12.40
N VAL A 171 -6.99 9.57 13.57
CA VAL A 171 -6.43 10.07 14.83
C VAL A 171 -5.70 8.93 15.54
N PRO A 172 -4.62 9.23 16.29
CA PRO A 172 -3.98 8.25 17.18
C PRO A 172 -4.95 7.68 18.24
#